data_AF-A0A0G1B9V0-F1
#
_entry.id   AF-A0A0G1B9V0-F1
#
_cell.length_a   1.000
_cell.length_b   1.000
_cell.length_c   1.000
_cell.angle_alpha   90.00
_cell.angle_beta   90.00
_cell.angle_gamma   90.00
#
_symmetry.space_group_name_H-M   'P 1'
#
loop_
_entity.id
_entity.type
_entity.pdbx_description
1 polymer ?
#
loop_
_entity_poly.entity_id
_entity_poly.type
_entity_poly.pdbx_seq_one_letter_code
_entity_poly.pdbx_strand_id
1 'polypeptide(L)'
;MKNNRLLIISGSFPPSSGGPASLLANLIPVLAKEGFKITVLTFGDDEKNKLPCRVERISRKKNKFFRILNLVSRAVILAFKNDQIYAFDTYWPGFSALIASAVCRKRLIVRFTGDSAWETALNSGLAENDDFFSFQKRFVNLKIHVLKICRGAILKNCRVVVTDCDFNKKVLESFGVKKSG
;
A
#
# COMPACT_ATOMS: atom_id res chain seq x y z
N MET A 1 9.79 18.93 -16.00
CA MET A 1 10.07 19.01 -14.54
C MET A 1 10.43 17.61 -14.04
N LYS A 2 11.50 17.46 -13.25
CA LYS A 2 11.88 16.17 -12.65
C LYS A 2 10.81 15.82 -11.60
N ASN A 3 10.09 14.71 -11.76
CA ASN A 3 9.09 14.24 -10.78
C ASN A 3 9.82 13.75 -9.52
N ASN A 4 10.16 14.67 -8.62
CA ASN A 4 10.96 14.38 -7.44
C ASN A 4 10.15 14.38 -6.14
N ARG A 5 8.85 14.69 -6.18
CA ARG A 5 8.00 14.62 -4.98
C ARG A 5 7.24 13.30 -4.92
N LEU A 6 7.55 12.49 -3.91
CA LEU A 6 7.00 11.16 -3.74
C LEU A 6 6.14 11.10 -2.48
N LEU A 7 4.86 10.75 -2.65
CA LEU A 7 3.99 10.36 -1.55
C LEU A 7 4.08 8.85 -1.35
N ILE A 8 4.57 8.41 -0.20
CA ILE A 8 4.53 7.01 0.23
C ILE A 8 3.34 6.80 1.15
N ILE A 9 2.54 5.76 0.92
CA ILE A 9 1.42 5.40 1.79
C ILE A 9 1.65 3.97 2.30
N SER A 10 1.73 3.80 3.62
CA SER A 10 2.10 2.52 4.25
C SER A 10 1.32 2.27 5.54
N GLY A 11 0.99 1.00 5.82
CA GLY A 11 0.36 0.57 7.07
C GLY A 11 1.25 0.74 8.32
N SER A 12 2.57 0.75 8.15
CA SER A 12 3.55 0.97 9.23
C SER A 12 4.77 1.77 8.78
N PHE A 13 5.42 2.41 9.74
CA PHE A 13 6.60 3.24 9.53
C PHE A 13 7.42 3.33 10.82
N PRO A 14 8.77 3.40 10.78
CA PRO A 14 9.61 3.52 11.96
C PRO A 14 9.15 4.68 12.87
N PRO A 15 9.18 4.54 14.21
CA PRO A 15 9.85 3.52 14.99
C PRO A 15 9.02 2.23 15.20
N SER A 16 7.82 2.14 14.62
CA SER A 16 7.07 0.87 14.64
C SER A 16 7.82 -0.21 13.86
N SER A 17 7.75 -1.46 14.35
CA SER A 17 8.27 -2.63 13.64
C SER A 17 7.33 -3.10 12.52
N GLY A 18 7.84 -3.99 11.66
CA GLY A 18 7.09 -4.64 10.59
C GLY A 18 7.75 -4.51 9.23
N GLY A 19 7.35 -5.34 8.27
CA GLY A 19 7.96 -5.43 6.93
C GLY A 19 8.08 -4.07 6.22
N PRO A 20 6.97 -3.31 6.03
CA PRO A 20 7.03 -1.99 5.40
C PRO A 20 7.93 -1.00 6.15
N ALA A 21 7.89 -1.00 7.49
CA ALA A 21 8.67 -0.07 8.30
C ALA A 21 10.18 -0.30 8.16
N SER A 22 10.64 -1.55 8.25
CA SER A 22 12.06 -1.90 8.08
C SER A 22 12.57 -1.56 6.69
N LEU A 23 11.77 -1.82 5.65
CA LEU A 23 12.15 -1.46 4.29
C LEU A 23 12.22 0.07 4.10
N LEU A 24 11.25 0.81 4.61
CA LEU A 24 11.22 2.27 4.50
C LEU A 24 12.40 2.93 5.24
N ALA A 25 12.87 2.33 6.35
CA ALA A 25 14.06 2.78 7.05
C ALA A 25 15.31 2.79 6.17
N ASN A 26 15.43 1.80 5.28
CA ASN A 26 16.58 1.67 4.37
C ASN A 26 16.36 2.42 3.05
N LEU A 27 15.13 2.43 2.52
CA LEU A 27 14.82 3.00 1.21
C LEU A 27 14.81 4.54 1.20
N ILE A 28 14.26 5.16 2.24
CA ILE A 28 14.08 6.62 2.27
C ILE A 28 15.39 7.39 2.20
N PRO A 29 16.45 7.03 2.96
CA PRO A 29 17.74 7.71 2.86
C PRO A 29 18.35 7.64 1.46
N VAL A 30 18.22 6.51 0.78
CA VAL A 30 18.71 6.33 -0.60
C VAL A 30 17.93 7.23 -1.56
N LEU A 31 16.60 7.20 -1.52
CA LEU A 31 15.76 8.05 -2.36
C LEU A 31 16.00 9.55 -2.11
N ALA A 32 16.20 9.94 -0.85
CA ALA A 32 16.51 11.33 -0.50
C ALA A 32 17.85 11.79 -1.09
N LYS A 33 18.89 10.94 -1.06
CA LYS A 33 20.19 11.20 -1.70
C LYS A 33 20.07 11.35 -3.21
N GLU A 34 19.17 10.60 -3.85
CA GLU A 34 18.83 10.75 -5.27
C GLU A 34 17.98 12.00 -5.58
N GLY A 35 17.69 12.82 -4.57
CA GLY A 35 17.00 14.11 -4.72
C GLY A 35 15.48 14.04 -4.63
N PHE A 36 14.90 12.92 -4.18
CA PHE A 36 13.46 12.84 -3.91
C PHE A 36 13.06 13.57 -2.62
N LYS A 37 12.01 14.38 -2.71
CA LYS A 37 11.31 14.96 -1.56
C LYS A 37 10.18 14.02 -1.16
N ILE A 38 10.36 13.32 -0.05
CA ILE A 38 9.47 12.22 0.36
C ILE A 38 8.50 12.71 1.43
N THR A 39 7.22 12.43 1.22
CA THR A 39 6.18 12.52 2.24
C THR A 39 5.62 11.13 2.51
N VAL A 40 5.54 10.71 3.77
CA VAL A 40 4.98 9.43 4.18
C VAL A 40 3.66 9.66 4.89
N LEU A 41 2.60 9.00 4.44
CA LEU A 41 1.32 8.89 5.14
C LEU A 41 1.17 7.49 5.72
N THR A 42 0.97 7.39 7.03
CA THR A 42 0.95 6.09 7.72
C THR A 42 0.08 6.08 8.97
N PHE A 43 -0.10 4.91 9.57
CA PHE A 43 -0.70 4.78 10.89
C PHE A 43 0.36 4.79 11.99
N GLY A 44 0.05 5.44 13.11
CA GLY A 44 0.89 5.42 14.29
C GLY A 44 0.59 6.59 15.22
N ASP A 45 1.07 6.47 16.46
CA ASP A 45 0.89 7.47 17.51
C ASP A 45 2.23 8.03 18.01
N ASP A 46 3.36 7.48 17.56
CA ASP A 46 4.70 7.94 17.92
C ASP A 46 5.19 9.02 16.94
N GLU A 47 5.55 10.19 17.45
CA GLU A 47 5.99 11.33 16.64
C GLU A 47 7.47 11.30 16.28
N LYS A 48 8.27 10.38 16.85
CA LYS A 48 9.70 10.31 16.55
C LYS A 48 9.91 9.92 15.09
N ASN A 49 10.51 10.82 14.32
CA ASN A 49 10.98 10.56 12.97
C ASN A 49 12.46 10.90 12.89
N LYS A 50 13.28 9.92 12.50
CA LYS A 50 14.73 10.08 12.30
C LYS A 50 15.13 10.04 10.83
N LEU A 51 14.18 9.87 9.92
CA LEU A 51 14.44 9.70 8.50
C LEU A 51 14.25 11.03 7.75
N PRO A 52 14.98 11.26 6.63
CA PRO A 52 14.95 12.51 5.86
C PRO A 52 13.67 12.61 5.00
N CYS A 53 12.51 12.59 5.65
CA CYS A 53 11.20 12.69 5.01
C CYS A 53 10.21 13.41 5.93
N ARG A 54 9.16 13.95 5.33
CA ARG A 54 8.00 14.43 6.09
C ARG A 54 7.12 13.22 6.41
N VAL A 55 6.73 13.04 7.66
CA VAL A 55 5.85 11.95 8.07
C VAL A 55 4.55 12.54 8.59
N GLU A 56 3.44 11.99 8.12
CA GLU A 56 2.12 12.31 8.60
C GLU A 56 1.45 11.04 9.09
N ARG A 57 1.05 11.06 10.36
CA ARG A 57 0.50 9.89 11.04
C ARG A 57 -0.96 10.06 11.35
N ILE A 58 -1.69 8.97 11.13
CA ILE A 58 -3.06 8.84 11.57
C ILE A 58 -3.05 7.98 12.82
N SER A 59 -3.48 8.58 13.93
CA SER A 59 -3.59 7.93 15.22
C SER A 59 -4.41 6.64 15.14
N ARG A 60 -3.95 5.58 15.81
CA ARG A 60 -4.67 4.31 15.87
C ARG A 60 -5.78 4.33 16.91
N LYS A 61 -5.78 5.29 17.85
CA LYS A 61 -6.76 5.45 18.93
C LYS A 61 -8.16 5.81 18.45
N LYS A 62 -8.30 6.37 17.24
CA LYS A 62 -9.60 6.67 16.63
C LYS A 62 -10.33 5.40 16.19
N ASN A 63 -11.66 5.44 16.22
CA ASN A 63 -12.48 4.36 15.66
C ASN A 63 -12.08 4.09 14.19
N LYS A 64 -12.08 2.81 13.81
CA LYS A 64 -11.66 2.27 12.52
C LYS A 64 -12.29 3.02 11.34
N PHE A 65 -13.59 3.35 11.41
CA PHE A 65 -14.29 4.06 10.34
C PHE A 65 -13.69 5.46 10.08
N PHE A 66 -13.63 6.30 11.11
CA PHE A 66 -13.04 7.64 11.01
C PHE A 66 -11.56 7.61 10.65
N ARG A 67 -10.84 6.57 11.10
CA ARG A 67 -9.44 6.36 10.76
C ARG A 67 -9.24 6.12 9.27
N ILE A 68 -10.08 5.30 8.65
CA ILE A 68 -10.05 5.03 7.21
C ILE A 68 -10.44 6.29 6.42
N LEU A 69 -11.50 6.98 6.84
CA LEU A 69 -11.93 8.22 6.18
C LEU A 69 -10.81 9.28 6.20
N ASN A 70 -10.14 9.43 7.35
CA ASN A 70 -9.00 10.32 7.48
C ASN A 70 -7.82 9.87 6.60
N LEU A 71 -7.57 8.57 6.46
CA LEU A 71 -6.52 8.06 5.55
C LEU A 71 -6.80 8.46 4.11
N VAL A 72 -8.02 8.25 3.65
CA VAL A 72 -8.41 8.57 2.27
C VAL A 72 -8.34 10.08 2.03
N SER A 73 -8.90 10.90 2.93
CA SER A 73 -8.90 12.36 2.76
C SER A 73 -7.49 12.93 2.76
N ARG A 74 -6.62 12.50 3.68
CA ARG A 74 -5.22 12.94 3.74
C ARG A 74 -4.42 12.43 2.55
N ALA A 75 -4.66 11.21 2.07
CA ALA A 75 -4.02 10.69 0.86
C ALA A 75 -4.31 11.60 -0.35
N VAL A 76 -5.57 12.00 -0.55
CA VAL A 76 -5.98 12.91 -1.64
C VAL A 76 -5.31 14.28 -1.49
N ILE A 77 -5.37 14.89 -0.30
CA ILE A 77 -4.77 16.21 -0.04
C ILE A 77 -3.25 16.20 -0.29
N LEU A 78 -2.56 15.15 0.19
CA LEU A 78 -1.12 15.03 0.00
C LEU A 78 -0.75 14.70 -1.45
N ALA A 79 -1.58 13.95 -2.17
CA ALA A 79 -1.36 13.64 -3.58
C ALA A 79 -1.37 14.90 -4.45
N PHE A 80 -2.18 15.92 -4.15
CA PHE A 80 -2.12 17.20 -4.85
C PHE A 80 -0.75 17.90 -4.74
N LYS A 81 -0.01 17.67 -3.65
CA LYS A 81 1.30 18.30 -3.38
C LYS A 81 2.50 17.49 -3.87
N ASN A 82 2.25 16.27 -4.36
CA ASN A 82 3.27 15.33 -4.81
C ASN A 82 3.08 14.96 -6.29
N ASP A 83 4.14 14.44 -6.91
CA ASP A 83 4.14 14.10 -8.34
C ASP A 83 3.72 12.65 -8.59
N GLN A 84 4.02 11.78 -7.63
CA GLN A 84 3.79 10.34 -7.71
C GLN A 84 3.40 9.77 -6.34
N ILE A 85 2.75 8.61 -6.36
CA ILE A 85 2.29 7.89 -5.17
C ILE A 85 2.90 6.49 -5.19
N TYR A 86 3.44 6.04 -4.06
CA TYR A 86 3.93 4.69 -3.86
C TYR A 86 3.20 4.04 -2.68
N ALA A 87 2.30 3.11 -2.99
CA ALA A 87 1.60 2.31 -2.00
C ALA A 87 2.44 1.09 -1.60
N PHE A 88 2.56 0.82 -0.31
CA PHE A 88 3.38 -0.28 0.21
C PHE A 88 2.64 -1.60 0.44
N ASP A 89 1.32 -1.60 0.24
CA ASP A 89 0.47 -2.77 0.40
C ASP A 89 -0.81 -2.66 -0.44
N THR A 90 -1.61 -3.73 -0.45
CA THR A 90 -2.95 -3.77 -1.09
C THR A 90 -4.10 -3.78 -0.09
N TYR A 91 -3.88 -3.23 1.12
CA TYR A 91 -4.91 -3.02 2.14
C TYR A 91 -5.51 -1.61 2.00
N TRP A 92 -5.92 -1.00 3.12
CA TRP A 92 -6.41 0.38 3.18
C TRP A 92 -5.39 1.42 2.66
N PRO A 93 -4.08 1.33 2.93
CA PRO A 93 -3.05 2.17 2.30
C PRO A 93 -3.04 2.07 0.77
N GLY A 94 -3.08 0.85 0.22
CA GLY A 94 -3.21 0.66 -1.23
C GLY A 94 -4.50 1.24 -1.80
N PHE A 95 -5.62 1.03 -1.12
CA PHE A 95 -6.92 1.53 -1.57
C PHE A 95 -7.01 3.06 -1.52
N SER A 96 -6.49 3.70 -0.47
CA SER A 96 -6.43 5.16 -0.39
C SER A 96 -5.50 5.75 -1.45
N ALA A 97 -4.40 5.07 -1.77
CA ALA A 97 -3.50 5.45 -2.85
C ALA A 97 -4.19 5.37 -4.22
N LEU A 98 -4.99 4.34 -4.48
CA LEU A 98 -5.79 4.22 -5.70
C LEU A 98 -6.77 5.39 -5.86
N ILE A 99 -7.52 5.71 -4.80
CA ILE A 99 -8.45 6.84 -4.81
C ILE A 99 -7.71 8.16 -5.06
N ALA A 100 -6.63 8.41 -4.31
CA ALA A 100 -5.83 9.63 -4.46
C ALA A 100 -5.21 9.74 -5.86
N SER A 101 -4.74 8.62 -6.42
CA SER A 101 -4.22 8.53 -7.78
C SER A 101 -5.28 8.90 -8.82
N ALA A 102 -6.50 8.37 -8.69
CA ALA A 102 -7.59 8.64 -9.62
C ALA A 102 -8.06 10.09 -9.54
N VAL A 103 -8.29 10.60 -8.33
CA VAL A 103 -8.77 11.98 -8.09
C VAL A 103 -7.74 13.01 -8.54
N CYS A 104 -6.47 12.83 -8.18
CA CYS A 104 -5.40 13.80 -8.46
C CYS A 104 -4.66 13.52 -9.77
N ARG A 105 -5.06 12.48 -10.52
CA ARG A 105 -4.41 11.99 -11.76
C ARG A 105 -2.90 11.78 -11.61
N LYS A 106 -2.48 11.20 -10.48
CA LYS A 106 -1.07 10.93 -10.18
C LYS A 106 -0.67 9.55 -10.64
N ARG A 107 0.65 9.34 -10.81
CA ARG A 107 1.18 8.00 -11.11
C ARG A 107 1.20 7.18 -9.84
N LEU A 108 0.53 6.03 -9.84
CA LEU A 108 0.54 5.08 -8.75
C LEU A 108 1.54 3.95 -9.02
N ILE A 109 2.43 3.73 -8.06
CA ILE A 109 3.31 2.57 -7.95
C ILE A 109 2.81 1.77 -6.75
N VAL A 110 2.80 0.44 -6.86
CA VAL A 110 2.32 -0.44 -5.78
C VAL A 110 3.38 -1.48 -5.48
N ARG A 111 3.69 -1.69 -4.21
CA ARG A 111 4.48 -2.82 -3.74
C ARG A 111 3.55 -3.99 -3.45
N PHE A 112 3.85 -5.15 -3.99
CA PHE A 112 3.13 -6.39 -3.75
C PHE A 112 4.09 -7.46 -3.23
N THR A 113 3.98 -7.75 -1.94
CA THR A 113 4.76 -8.79 -1.24
C THR A 113 3.88 -9.88 -0.64
N GLY A 114 2.56 -9.75 -0.77
CA GLY A 114 1.57 -10.61 -0.13
C GLY A 114 0.16 -10.16 -0.53
N ASP A 115 -0.78 -11.10 -0.47
CA ASP A 115 -2.16 -10.85 -0.88
C ASP A 115 -3.03 -10.50 0.32
N SER A 116 -3.55 -9.27 0.33
CA SER A 116 -4.35 -8.76 1.45
C SER A 116 -5.63 -9.57 1.71
N ALA A 117 -6.24 -10.16 0.70
CA ALA A 117 -7.47 -10.95 0.88
C ALA A 117 -7.17 -12.33 1.47
N TRP A 118 -6.10 -12.97 1.00
CA TRP A 118 -5.58 -14.24 1.48
C TRP A 118 -5.12 -14.16 2.93
N GLU A 119 -4.24 -13.21 3.24
CA GLU A 119 -3.75 -12.96 4.60
C GLU A 119 -4.91 -12.65 5.56
N THR A 120 -5.90 -11.86 5.13
CA THR A 120 -7.09 -11.59 5.95
C THR A 120 -7.93 -12.85 6.19
N ALA A 121 -8.07 -13.71 5.17
CA ALA A 121 -8.84 -14.95 5.29
C ALA A 121 -8.14 -15.96 6.20
N LEU A 122 -6.82 -16.14 6.06
CA LEU A 122 -6.00 -16.98 6.94
C LEU A 122 -6.08 -16.50 8.39
N ASN A 123 -5.87 -15.21 8.64
CA ASN A 123 -5.98 -14.63 9.99
C ASN A 123 -7.39 -14.72 10.59
N SER A 124 -8.41 -15.02 9.78
CA SER A 124 -9.79 -15.23 10.22
C SER A 124 -10.18 -16.71 10.30
N GLY A 125 -9.24 -17.64 10.08
CA GLY A 125 -9.50 -19.08 10.07
C GLY A 125 -10.33 -19.58 8.88
N LEU A 126 -10.48 -18.77 7.83
CA LEU A 126 -11.40 -19.06 6.72
C LEU A 126 -10.75 -19.81 5.56
N ALA A 127 -9.44 -20.01 5.61
CA ALA A 127 -8.62 -20.42 4.48
C ALA A 127 -7.46 -21.37 4.86
N GLU A 128 -7.47 -21.93 6.07
CA GLU A 128 -6.36 -22.72 6.63
C GLU A 128 -6.05 -23.99 5.81
N ASN A 129 -7.07 -24.57 5.17
CA ASN A 129 -6.94 -25.80 4.39
C ASN A 129 -6.83 -25.54 2.87
N ASP A 130 -6.83 -24.28 2.44
CA ASP A 130 -6.76 -23.93 1.03
C ASP A 130 -5.29 -23.74 0.60
N ASP A 131 -4.96 -24.09 -0.65
CA ASP A 131 -3.82 -23.47 -1.30
C ASP A 131 -4.19 -22.08 -1.85
N PHE A 132 -3.18 -21.24 -2.07
CA PHE A 132 -3.38 -19.87 -2.52
C PHE A 132 -4.23 -19.77 -3.81
N PHE A 133 -3.94 -20.59 -4.82
CA PHE A 133 -4.59 -20.48 -6.13
C PHE A 133 -6.02 -21.00 -6.11
N SER A 134 -6.29 -22.06 -5.36
CA SER A 134 -7.65 -22.55 -5.12
C SER A 134 -8.50 -21.52 -4.38
N PHE A 135 -7.92 -20.88 -3.36
CA PHE A 135 -8.60 -19.80 -2.65
C PHE A 135 -8.99 -18.67 -3.58
N GLN A 136 -8.15 -18.27 -4.53
CA GLN A 136 -8.48 -17.14 -5.42
C GLN A 136 -9.78 -17.39 -6.20
N LYS A 137 -10.06 -18.64 -6.60
CA LYS A 137 -11.28 -19.04 -7.32
C LYS A 137 -12.50 -19.17 -6.40
N ARG A 138 -12.31 -19.41 -5.11
CA ARG A 138 -13.40 -19.65 -4.15
C ARG A 138 -14.08 -18.36 -3.69
N PHE A 139 -15.40 -18.39 -3.59
CA PHE A 139 -16.16 -17.40 -2.83
C PHE A 139 -16.22 -17.82 -1.37
N VAL A 140 -15.55 -17.09 -0.48
CA VAL A 140 -15.51 -17.40 0.97
C VAL A 140 -16.65 -16.70 1.69
N ASN A 141 -16.70 -15.37 1.58
CA ASN A 141 -17.80 -14.52 2.04
C ASN A 141 -17.69 -13.15 1.35
N LEU A 142 -18.70 -12.30 1.56
CA LEU A 142 -18.77 -10.98 0.95
C LEU A 142 -17.57 -10.08 1.30
N LYS A 143 -17.12 -10.10 2.57
CA LYS A 143 -15.99 -9.28 3.04
C LYS A 143 -14.70 -9.63 2.30
N ILE A 144 -14.36 -10.91 2.21
CA ILE A 144 -13.16 -11.38 1.50
C ILE A 144 -13.28 -11.14 0.00
N HIS A 145 -14.48 -11.33 -0.56
CA HIS A 145 -14.72 -11.04 -1.98
C HIS A 145 -14.50 -9.56 -2.31
N VAL A 146 -14.99 -8.65 -1.47
CA VAL A 146 -14.71 -7.20 -1.59
C VAL A 146 -13.21 -6.92 -1.51
N LEU A 147 -12.48 -7.57 -0.60
CA LEU A 147 -11.01 -7.41 -0.54
C LEU A 147 -10.32 -7.87 -1.83
N LYS A 148 -10.74 -8.99 -2.43
CA LYS A 148 -10.23 -9.46 -3.73
C LYS A 148 -10.49 -8.43 -4.83
N ILE A 149 -11.69 -7.86 -4.87
CA ILE A 149 -12.05 -6.80 -5.84
C ILE A 149 -11.18 -5.56 -5.63
N CYS A 150 -11.09 -5.06 -4.39
CA CYS A 150 -10.28 -3.88 -4.05
C CYS A 150 -8.81 -4.09 -4.43
N ARG A 151 -8.22 -5.22 -4.03
CA ARG A 151 -6.86 -5.60 -4.40
C ARG A 151 -6.70 -5.63 -5.93
N GLY A 152 -7.60 -6.31 -6.63
CA GLY A 152 -7.57 -6.38 -8.09
C GLY A 152 -7.63 -5.00 -8.75
N ALA A 153 -8.48 -4.11 -8.23
CA ALA A 153 -8.57 -2.73 -8.69
C ALA A 153 -7.26 -1.95 -8.49
N ILE A 154 -6.63 -2.07 -7.31
CA ILE A 154 -5.33 -1.43 -7.02
C ILE A 154 -4.27 -1.88 -8.01
N LEU A 155 -4.10 -3.20 -8.17
CA LEU A 155 -3.04 -3.77 -8.99
C LEU A 155 -3.23 -3.51 -10.48
N LYS A 156 -4.48 -3.55 -10.98
CA LYS A 156 -4.78 -3.33 -12.41
C LYS A 156 -4.72 -1.86 -12.83
N ASN A 157 -4.92 -0.92 -11.89
CA ASN A 157 -4.95 0.52 -12.16
C ASN A 157 -3.67 1.26 -11.73
N CYS A 158 -2.63 0.55 -11.33
CA CYS A 158 -1.32 1.15 -11.09
C CYS A 158 -0.46 1.17 -12.36
N ARG A 159 0.58 2.02 -12.37
CA ARG A 159 1.54 2.12 -13.47
C ARG A 159 2.54 0.96 -13.45
N VAL A 160 3.01 0.60 -12.26
CA VAL A 160 4.02 -0.42 -12.00
C VAL A 160 3.69 -1.11 -10.68
N VAL A 161 3.79 -2.45 -10.68
CA VAL A 161 3.85 -3.25 -9.45
C VAL A 161 5.30 -3.67 -9.20
N VAL A 162 5.79 -3.40 -8.00
CA VAL A 162 7.10 -3.84 -7.50
C VAL A 162 6.90 -5.05 -6.61
N THR A 163 7.61 -6.14 -6.88
CA THR A 163 7.56 -7.35 -6.06
C THR A 163 8.96 -7.81 -5.64
N ASP A 164 9.03 -8.74 -4.69
CA ASP A 164 10.28 -9.20 -4.07
C ASP A 164 10.70 -10.60 -4.51
N CYS A 165 9.84 -11.37 -5.19
CA CYS A 165 10.18 -12.71 -5.66
C CYS A 165 9.37 -13.16 -6.89
N ASP A 166 9.88 -14.17 -7.60
CA ASP A 166 9.22 -14.74 -8.78
C ASP A 166 7.88 -15.40 -8.46
N PHE A 167 7.69 -15.90 -7.23
CA PHE A 167 6.41 -16.44 -6.81
C PHE A 167 5.31 -15.36 -6.85
N ASN A 168 5.58 -14.20 -6.25
CA ASN A 168 4.63 -13.09 -6.25
C ASN A 168 4.40 -12.53 -7.68
N LYS A 169 5.41 -12.61 -8.56
CA LYS A 169 5.22 -12.32 -9.99
C LYS A 169 4.20 -13.25 -10.66
N LYS A 170 4.30 -14.57 -10.43
CA LYS A 170 3.30 -15.55 -10.93
C LYS A 170 1.90 -15.28 -10.36
N VAL A 171 1.82 -14.88 -9.10
CA VAL A 171 0.55 -14.46 -8.47
C VAL A 171 -0.04 -13.24 -9.19
N LEU A 172 0.76 -12.22 -9.48
CA LEU A 172 0.31 -11.04 -10.23
C LEU A 172 -0.18 -11.38 -11.64
N GLU A 173 0.51 -12.29 -12.34
CA GLU A 173 0.08 -12.80 -13.65
C GLU A 173 -1.28 -13.49 -13.56
N SER A 174 -1.52 -14.29 -12.52
CA SER A 174 -2.83 -14.92 -12.28
C SER A 174 -3.96 -13.91 -12.05
N PHE A 175 -3.63 -12.69 -11.63
CA PHE A 175 -4.58 -11.58 -11.48
C PHE A 175 -4.77 -10.75 -12.76
N GLY A 176 -4.05 -11.07 -13.84
CA GLY A 176 -4.09 -10.34 -15.11
C GLY A 176 -3.32 -9.02 -15.08
N VAL A 177 -2.33 -8.89 -14.19
CA VAL A 177 -1.46 -7.70 -14.13
C VAL A 177 -0.37 -7.83 -15.19
N LYS A 178 -0.43 -6.97 -16.23
CA LYS A 178 0.51 -7.02 -17.37
C LYS A 178 1.85 -6.32 -17.13
N LYS A 179 2.01 -5.58 -16.03
CA LYS A 179 3.15 -4.69 -15.76
C LYS A 179 3.75 -4.95 -14.37
N SER A 180 4.58 -5.98 -14.25
CA SER A 180 5.47 -6.18 -13.10
C SER A 180 6.88 -5.72 -13.48
N GLY A 181 7.46 -4.81 -12.71
CA GLY A 181 8.83 -4.32 -12.88
C GLY A 181 9.76 -4.86 -11.81
#